data_AF-A0A673BHY3-F1
#
_entry.id   AF-A0A673BHY3-F1
#
_cell.length_a   1.000
_cell.length_b   1.000
_cell.length_c   1.000
_cell.angle_alpha   90.00
_cell.angle_beta   90.00
_cell.angle_gamma   90.00
#
_symmetry.space_group_name_H-M   'P 1'
#
loop_
_entity.id
_entity.type
_entity.pdbx_description
1 polymer ?
#
loop_
_entity_poly.entity_id
_entity_poly.type
_entity_poly.pdbx_seq_one_letter_code
_entity_poly.pdbx_strand_id
1 'polypeptide(L)'
;MCYVSVFNLFVPSYLLSHLFDFKKTDSGACFTSAGGPCQVIVNMWETHLHPPSHLNIDDGQFGTHNCVNSVDSGWLTCQTEIRLRLHYSKMPPVSITKRKFKKSRFRIKLTLEGIEEEGDEDEDELSPSSWHKMTTTLEISMISPDGYKSRHSQPECGYALEPSQWTEYSIHTMDPDNLELTFEFFEEDMGEHVVQGDIHPGHVGTACLLSSTFLESGKDNGVVTLPIMGRNSRPAIGKVRVDYLVIRPIHGLQCDMSSSFTKYWKKRSALDVGHRGAGSTHAAKHHRIRENTIASFKSAAKHGAPFVEFDVHLSKDAVPIVYHDLTCCISTKKKNDKTLELIEVPVKDLTFDQLQLLKVISNLFISQTFSFAFISIPEYVGFNIELKWISQMKDGSWDGNLSSYFNMNSFLDIILSCVLQNGGKRRIVFSCFDPDICTMVRHKQNKYPILFLTQGISEKYPELMDIRCQTTKIAVSFAQSENILGISAHTEELLKHLNYIGEAQSKGLVVFSWGDDNNDHENRRKLREQGIDGLIYDR
;
A
#
# COMPACT_ATOMS: atom_id res chain seq x y z
N MET A 1 -21.39 15.91 -12.63
CA MET A 1 -21.99 15.22 -11.46
C MET A 1 -21.52 13.79 -11.53
N CYS A 2 -20.83 13.31 -10.51
CA CYS A 2 -20.54 11.88 -10.34
C CYS A 2 -21.55 11.35 -9.34
N TYR A 3 -22.21 10.23 -9.64
CA TYR A 3 -23.08 9.58 -8.67
C TYR A 3 -22.21 8.81 -7.68
N VAL A 4 -22.63 8.78 -6.41
CA VAL A 4 -21.91 8.09 -5.32
C VAL A 4 -22.92 7.17 -4.65
N SER A 5 -22.58 5.89 -4.53
CA SER A 5 -23.26 5.00 -3.59
C SER A 5 -22.59 5.18 -2.23
N VAL A 6 -23.07 6.18 -1.49
CA VAL A 6 -22.70 6.35 -0.08
C VAL A 6 -23.56 5.39 0.72
N PHE A 7 -23.04 4.22 1.04
CA PHE A 7 -23.62 3.40 2.10
C PHE A 7 -23.33 4.12 3.43
N ASN A 8 -24.35 4.81 3.96
CA ASN A 8 -24.40 5.69 5.14
C ASN A 8 -24.32 7.21 4.85
N LEU A 9 -25.37 7.78 4.25
CA LEU A 9 -25.61 9.24 4.21
C LEU A 9 -26.67 9.61 5.25
N PHE A 10 -26.26 10.39 6.25
CA PHE A 10 -27.12 10.92 7.31
C PHE A 10 -27.06 12.47 7.22
N VAL A 11 -27.85 13.12 6.33
CA VAL A 11 -27.83 14.60 6.11
C VAL A 11 -29.23 15.24 6.00
N PRO A 12 -29.51 16.41 6.65
CA PRO A 12 -30.73 17.19 6.46
C PRO A 12 -30.79 17.93 5.12
N SER A 13 -31.97 17.93 4.52
CA SER A 13 -32.31 18.33 3.15
C SER A 13 -31.92 19.75 2.69
N TYR A 14 -31.62 20.68 3.58
CA TYR A 14 -31.42 22.09 3.22
C TYR A 14 -29.95 22.51 3.00
N LEU A 15 -28.98 21.66 3.30
CA LEU A 15 -27.54 21.90 3.03
C LEU A 15 -27.04 21.26 1.71
N LEU A 16 -27.90 20.48 1.04
CA LEU A 16 -27.57 19.74 -0.18
C LEU A 16 -27.57 20.59 -1.47
N SER A 17 -28.04 21.84 -1.42
CA SER A 17 -28.29 22.66 -2.63
C SER A 17 -27.07 23.37 -3.23
N HIS A 18 -25.92 23.35 -2.56
CA HIS A 18 -24.75 24.13 -3.02
C HIS A 18 -23.50 23.33 -3.41
N LEU A 19 -23.47 22.00 -3.24
CA LEU A 19 -22.28 21.23 -3.58
C LEU A 19 -22.52 19.99 -4.47
N PHE A 20 -23.62 19.24 -4.38
CA PHE A 20 -23.87 18.07 -5.25
C PHE A 20 -25.38 17.71 -5.28
N ASP A 21 -26.00 17.51 -6.45
CA ASP A 21 -27.32 16.83 -6.53
C ASP A 21 -27.11 15.33 -6.31
N PHE A 22 -27.59 14.79 -5.20
CA PHE A 22 -27.70 13.36 -4.96
C PHE A 22 -29.16 12.90 -5.03
N LYS A 23 -29.42 11.78 -5.73
CA LYS A 23 -30.67 11.02 -5.58
C LYS A 23 -30.50 9.99 -4.46
N LYS A 24 -31.44 10.02 -3.52
CA LYS A 24 -31.59 9.09 -2.40
C LYS A 24 -31.97 7.70 -2.93
N THR A 25 -31.24 6.65 -2.56
CA THR A 25 -31.74 5.27 -2.61
C THR A 25 -32.01 4.83 -1.16
N ASP A 26 -33.24 4.41 -0.90
CA ASP A 26 -33.79 4.19 0.43
C ASP A 26 -33.08 3.05 1.20
N SER A 27 -32.41 3.40 2.30
CA SER A 27 -32.59 2.83 3.66
C SER A 27 -31.46 3.33 4.58
N GLY A 28 -31.78 4.15 5.59
CA GLY A 28 -30.83 4.62 6.60
C GLY A 28 -31.14 6.05 7.08
N ALA A 29 -31.16 6.26 8.40
CA ALA A 29 -31.62 7.48 9.09
C ALA A 29 -30.68 8.71 8.91
N CYS A 30 -30.83 9.80 9.71
CA CYS A 30 -30.03 11.05 9.60
C CYS A 30 -29.51 11.53 10.97
N PHE A 31 -28.23 11.95 11.08
CA PHE A 31 -27.52 12.34 12.31
C PHE A 31 -26.40 13.33 11.94
N THR A 32 -26.50 14.54 12.49
CA THR A 32 -25.51 15.62 12.40
C THR A 32 -24.90 15.82 13.77
N SER A 33 -23.58 15.88 13.90
CA SER A 33 -22.98 16.45 15.11
C SER A 33 -23.25 17.96 15.13
N ALA A 34 -23.65 18.47 16.28
CA ALA A 34 -23.96 19.88 16.47
C ALA A 34 -22.73 20.76 16.20
N GLY A 35 -22.67 21.39 15.03
CA GLY A 35 -21.78 22.53 14.75
C GLY A 35 -20.40 22.26 14.14
N GLY A 36 -20.05 21.02 13.79
CA GLY A 36 -18.81 20.67 13.10
C GLY A 36 -18.97 20.50 11.58
N PRO A 37 -17.88 20.54 10.77
CA PRO A 37 -17.96 20.20 9.35
C PRO A 37 -18.42 18.73 9.18
N CYS A 38 -19.35 18.50 8.25
CA CYS A 38 -19.86 17.17 7.92
C CYS A 38 -18.71 16.23 7.50
N GLN A 39 -18.56 15.10 8.19
CA GLN A 39 -17.60 14.06 7.82
C GLN A 39 -18.24 13.12 6.80
N VAL A 40 -17.56 12.85 5.68
CA VAL A 40 -18.07 12.03 4.58
C VAL A 40 -17.17 10.81 4.41
N ILE A 41 -17.74 9.62 4.49
CA ILE A 41 -17.05 8.36 4.20
C ILE A 41 -17.33 7.98 2.75
N VAL A 42 -16.26 7.66 1.99
CA VAL A 42 -16.36 7.22 0.60
C VAL A 42 -15.92 5.76 0.54
N ASN A 43 -16.88 4.84 0.45
CA ASN A 43 -16.59 3.41 0.32
C ASN A 43 -16.38 2.99 -1.13
N MET A 44 -17.24 3.48 -2.03
CA MET A 44 -17.21 3.21 -3.47
C MET A 44 -17.59 4.49 -4.23
N TRP A 45 -17.07 4.68 -5.44
CA TRP A 45 -17.39 5.84 -6.26
C TRP A 45 -17.22 5.59 -7.76
N GLU A 46 -17.85 6.44 -8.58
CA GLU A 46 -17.77 6.37 -10.03
C GLU A 46 -16.49 7.02 -10.58
N THR A 47 -15.75 6.28 -11.39
CA THR A 47 -14.43 6.70 -11.91
C THR A 47 -14.45 7.04 -13.40
N HIS A 48 -15.60 7.45 -13.94
CA HIS A 48 -15.68 7.91 -15.32
C HIS A 48 -14.77 9.13 -15.54
N LEU A 49 -13.77 9.01 -16.42
CA LEU A 49 -12.80 10.08 -16.72
C LEU A 49 -13.42 11.37 -17.27
N HIS A 50 -14.59 11.25 -17.90
CA HIS A 50 -15.38 12.36 -18.44
C HIS A 50 -16.82 12.17 -17.98
N PRO A 51 -17.16 12.56 -16.74
CA PRO A 51 -18.55 12.49 -16.29
C PRO A 51 -19.39 13.38 -17.22
N PRO A 52 -20.60 12.95 -17.63
CA PRO A 52 -21.39 13.69 -18.60
C PRO A 52 -21.62 15.13 -18.13
N SER A 53 -21.38 16.07 -19.05
CA SER A 53 -21.91 17.42 -18.92
C SER A 53 -23.42 17.32 -19.04
N HIS A 54 -24.12 17.98 -18.11
CA HIS A 54 -25.57 18.04 -17.95
C HIS A 54 -26.39 17.68 -19.19
N LEU A 55 -27.42 16.83 -18.99
CA LEU A 55 -28.48 16.39 -19.93
C LEU A 55 -28.30 14.99 -20.54
N ASN A 56 -28.33 13.96 -19.70
CA ASN A 56 -29.20 12.81 -19.96
C ASN A 56 -29.42 12.07 -18.64
N ILE A 57 -30.70 11.88 -18.32
CA ILE A 57 -31.14 11.18 -17.11
C ILE A 57 -30.75 9.72 -17.28
N ASP A 58 -29.75 9.28 -16.52
CA ASP A 58 -29.34 7.88 -16.43
C ASP A 58 -30.35 7.10 -15.57
N ASP A 59 -30.56 5.84 -15.93
CA ASP A 59 -31.70 4.97 -15.59
C ASP A 59 -31.70 4.43 -14.13
N GLY A 60 -30.83 4.97 -13.28
CA GLY A 60 -30.78 4.66 -11.85
C GLY A 60 -29.80 3.56 -11.43
N GLN A 61 -28.86 3.15 -12.30
CA GLN A 61 -27.82 2.18 -11.92
C GLN A 61 -26.47 2.84 -11.62
N PHE A 62 -26.14 2.98 -10.33
CA PHE A 62 -24.82 3.43 -9.87
C PHE A 62 -23.71 2.62 -10.54
N GLY A 63 -22.73 3.34 -11.12
CA GLY A 63 -21.55 2.73 -11.70
C GLY A 63 -21.65 2.29 -13.15
N THR A 64 -22.84 2.22 -13.74
CA THR A 64 -23.01 1.69 -15.10
C THR A 64 -23.47 2.79 -16.04
N HIS A 65 -22.60 3.18 -16.97
CA HIS A 65 -22.94 4.17 -17.99
C HIS A 65 -22.56 3.65 -19.38
N ASN A 66 -23.49 3.69 -20.34
CA ASN A 66 -23.33 3.12 -21.68
C ASN A 66 -22.86 1.65 -21.67
N CYS A 67 -23.42 0.82 -20.77
CA CYS A 67 -23.03 -0.58 -20.54
C CYS A 67 -21.58 -0.78 -20.06
N VAL A 68 -20.89 0.29 -19.63
CA VAL A 68 -19.57 0.23 -19.02
C VAL A 68 -19.72 0.46 -17.53
N ASN A 69 -19.35 -0.54 -16.74
CA ASN A 69 -19.25 -0.40 -15.30
C ASN A 69 -17.91 0.27 -14.93
N SER A 70 -17.93 1.37 -14.19
CA SER A 70 -16.73 2.10 -13.73
C SER A 70 -16.91 2.55 -12.27
N VAL A 71 -16.96 1.57 -11.37
CA VAL A 71 -16.90 1.79 -9.93
C VAL A 71 -15.53 1.38 -9.41
N ASP A 72 -14.98 2.18 -8.50
CA ASP A 72 -13.73 1.88 -7.79
C ASP A 72 -13.94 2.04 -6.27
N SER A 73 -13.07 1.41 -5.47
CA SER A 73 -13.03 1.60 -4.03
C SER A 73 -12.72 3.07 -3.71
N GLY A 74 -13.24 3.57 -2.61
CA GLY A 74 -12.94 4.91 -2.15
C GLY A 74 -11.54 5.04 -1.55
N TRP A 75 -11.38 6.00 -0.66
CA TRP A 75 -10.13 6.32 0.03
C TRP A 75 -10.47 6.83 1.45
N LEU A 76 -9.47 6.83 2.34
CA LEU A 76 -9.63 7.32 3.70
C LEU A 76 -9.79 8.84 3.71
N THR A 77 -10.95 9.29 4.18
CA THR A 77 -11.30 10.71 4.34
C THR A 77 -11.18 11.14 5.80
N CYS A 78 -11.84 10.40 6.71
CA CYS A 78 -11.88 10.67 8.15
C CYS A 78 -11.70 9.41 9.00
N GLN A 79 -11.84 8.22 8.41
CA GLN A 79 -11.62 6.94 9.08
C GLN A 79 -10.15 6.58 9.12
N THR A 80 -9.78 5.81 10.13
CA THR A 80 -8.50 5.08 10.20
C THR A 80 -8.74 3.63 9.79
N GLU A 81 -7.82 3.06 9.01
CA GLU A 81 -7.78 1.62 8.74
C GLU A 81 -6.72 0.95 9.63
N ILE A 82 -7.12 -0.03 10.42
CA ILE A 82 -6.23 -0.90 11.20
C ILE A 82 -6.18 -2.25 10.49
N ARG A 83 -4.98 -2.66 10.08
CA ARG A 83 -4.73 -3.97 9.50
C ARG A 83 -4.04 -4.87 10.50
N LEU A 84 -4.59 -6.06 10.73
CA LEU A 84 -4.01 -7.11 11.56
C LEU A 84 -3.69 -8.31 10.69
N ARG A 85 -2.48 -8.87 10.79
CA ARG A 85 -2.01 -9.93 9.89
C ARG A 85 -1.47 -11.13 10.63
N LEU A 86 -1.83 -12.30 10.12
CA LEU A 86 -1.35 -13.61 10.55
C LEU A 86 -0.71 -14.29 9.33
N HIS A 87 0.61 -14.47 9.40
CA HIS A 87 1.41 -14.96 8.28
C HIS A 87 2.70 -15.65 8.75
N TYR A 88 3.26 -16.49 7.88
CA TYR A 88 4.40 -17.36 8.17
C TYR A 88 5.75 -16.82 7.69
N SER A 89 5.83 -15.56 7.23
CA SER A 89 7.01 -14.98 6.57
C SER A 89 8.33 -15.25 7.29
N LYS A 90 8.37 -14.90 8.59
CA LYS A 90 9.55 -15.07 9.45
C LYS A 90 9.46 -16.32 10.34
N MET A 91 8.28 -16.54 10.91
CA MET A 91 7.98 -17.67 11.78
C MET A 91 6.46 -17.88 11.84
N PRO A 92 5.98 -19.06 12.27
CA PRO A 92 4.55 -19.30 12.44
C PRO A 92 3.88 -18.22 13.32
N PRO A 93 2.69 -17.71 12.93
CA PRO A 93 1.99 -16.70 13.71
C PRO A 93 1.45 -17.28 15.03
N VAL A 94 1.22 -18.59 15.12
CA VAL A 94 0.76 -19.27 16.34
C VAL A 94 1.84 -20.22 16.83
N SER A 95 2.16 -20.14 18.13
CA SER A 95 3.11 -21.03 18.79
C SER A 95 2.51 -21.61 20.07
N ILE A 96 2.38 -22.94 20.11
CA ILE A 96 1.71 -23.67 21.18
C ILE A 96 2.72 -24.34 22.12
N THR A 97 2.55 -24.13 23.43
CA THR A 97 3.43 -24.70 24.45
C THR A 97 2.89 -26.01 25.04
N LYS A 98 1.57 -26.18 25.05
CA LYS A 98 0.92 -27.37 25.63
C LYS A 98 1.03 -28.58 24.71
N ARG A 99 1.54 -29.70 25.26
CA ARG A 99 1.77 -30.96 24.52
C ARG A 99 0.54 -31.48 23.78
N LYS A 100 -0.66 -31.33 24.36
CA LYS A 100 -1.93 -31.77 23.76
C LYS A 100 -2.12 -31.17 22.35
N PHE A 101 -1.79 -29.90 22.19
CA PHE A 101 -2.11 -29.11 21.00
C PHE A 101 -0.91 -28.95 20.04
N LYS A 102 0.20 -29.67 20.26
CA LYS A 102 1.45 -29.49 19.49
C LYS A 102 1.35 -29.91 18.02
N LYS A 103 0.39 -30.78 17.68
CA LYS A 103 0.16 -31.28 16.31
C LYS A 103 -1.11 -30.70 15.69
N SER A 104 -1.81 -29.83 16.40
CA SER A 104 -3.10 -29.28 15.99
C SER A 104 -2.90 -28.14 14.99
N ARG A 105 -3.86 -27.99 14.09
CA ARG A 105 -4.04 -26.76 13.31
C ARG A 105 -5.06 -25.87 13.98
N PHE A 106 -5.03 -24.59 13.63
CA PHE A 106 -5.94 -23.62 14.20
C PHE A 106 -6.69 -22.87 13.12
N ARG A 107 -8.00 -22.74 13.37
CA ARG A 107 -8.82 -21.71 12.75
C ARG A 107 -8.94 -20.53 13.70
N ILE A 108 -8.98 -19.34 13.13
CA ILE A 108 -8.99 -18.11 13.89
C ILE A 108 -10.14 -17.24 13.42
N LYS A 109 -10.92 -16.78 14.39
CA LYS A 109 -11.99 -15.81 14.23
C LYS A 109 -11.58 -14.52 14.95
N LEU A 110 -11.76 -13.38 14.30
CA LEU A 110 -11.56 -12.07 14.93
C LEU A 110 -12.90 -11.43 15.26
N THR A 111 -13.12 -11.10 16.52
CA THR A 111 -14.30 -10.34 16.97
C THR A 111 -13.87 -8.94 17.39
N LEU A 112 -14.75 -7.97 17.15
CA LEU A 112 -14.53 -6.56 17.45
C LEU A 112 -15.63 -6.12 18.42
N GLU A 113 -15.24 -5.60 19.58
CA GLU A 113 -16.15 -5.00 20.55
C GLU A 113 -15.69 -3.57 20.83
N GLY A 114 -16.62 -2.62 20.83
CA GLY A 114 -16.32 -1.25 21.29
C GLY A 114 -16.23 -1.25 22.81
N ILE A 115 -15.27 -0.52 23.37
CA ILE A 115 -15.15 -0.39 24.83
C ILE A 115 -16.37 0.41 25.32
N GLU A 116 -17.19 -0.19 26.19
CA GLU A 116 -18.30 0.51 26.83
C GLU A 116 -17.71 1.49 27.86
N GLU A 117 -17.79 2.79 27.57
CA GLU A 117 -17.57 3.80 28.60
C GLU A 117 -18.75 3.74 29.58
N GLU A 118 -18.46 3.60 30.89
CA GLU A 118 -19.48 3.67 31.95
C GLU A 118 -20.14 5.06 31.93
N GLY A 119 -21.22 5.20 31.15
CA GLY A 119 -22.14 6.33 31.15
C GLY A 119 -23.48 5.88 31.71
N ASP A 120 -24.02 6.67 32.63
CA ASP A 120 -25.22 6.40 33.44
C ASP A 120 -26.37 5.72 32.65
N GLU A 121 -26.97 4.69 33.25
CA GLU A 121 -28.02 3.81 32.69
C GLU A 121 -29.36 4.49 32.34
N ASP A 122 -29.41 5.82 32.26
CA ASP A 122 -30.65 6.57 32.03
C ASP A 122 -30.48 7.52 30.85
N GLU A 123 -30.86 7.09 29.63
CA GLU A 123 -31.67 7.86 28.67
C GLU A 123 -31.87 7.10 27.34
N ASP A 124 -33.13 6.97 26.93
CA ASP A 124 -33.63 6.43 25.65
C ASP A 124 -33.26 7.32 24.42
N GLU A 125 -32.04 7.85 24.36
CA GLU A 125 -31.48 8.51 23.16
C GLU A 125 -30.17 7.82 22.75
N LEU A 126 -30.00 7.59 21.44
CA LEU A 126 -28.82 6.93 20.85
C LEU A 126 -27.50 7.56 21.34
N SER A 127 -26.86 6.93 22.32
CA SER A 127 -25.61 7.39 22.93
C SER A 127 -24.46 7.43 21.91
N PRO A 128 -23.40 8.23 22.13
CA PRO A 128 -22.20 8.24 21.28
C PRO A 128 -21.59 6.85 21.08
N SER A 129 -21.62 5.99 22.10
CA SER A 129 -21.16 4.59 22.04
C SER A 129 -21.92 3.73 21.03
N SER A 130 -23.21 4.03 20.77
CA SER A 130 -24.00 3.38 19.72
C SER A 130 -23.59 3.82 18.30
N TRP A 131 -23.06 5.04 18.14
CA TRP A 131 -22.59 5.57 16.85
C TRP A 131 -21.29 4.90 16.41
N HIS A 132 -20.37 4.63 17.34
CA HIS A 132 -19.10 3.93 17.09
C HIS A 132 -19.30 2.48 16.57
N LYS A 133 -20.36 1.80 17.04
CA LYS A 133 -20.74 0.44 16.58
C LYS A 133 -21.25 0.42 15.12
N MET A 134 -21.84 1.51 14.59
CA MET A 134 -22.37 1.54 13.22
C MET A 134 -21.34 1.92 12.14
N THR A 135 -20.24 2.57 12.50
CA THR A 135 -19.22 3.03 11.52
C THR A 135 -18.02 2.09 11.37
N THR A 136 -17.94 1.06 12.20
CA THR A 136 -16.80 0.14 12.22
C THR A 136 -17.07 -1.06 11.30
N THR A 137 -16.18 -1.31 10.34
CA THR A 137 -16.33 -2.42 9.39
C THR A 137 -15.12 -3.35 9.45
N LEU A 138 -15.36 -4.66 9.32
CA LEU A 138 -14.32 -5.69 9.22
C LEU A 138 -14.34 -6.36 7.86
N GLU A 139 -13.19 -6.39 7.20
CA GLU A 139 -12.94 -7.21 6.01
C GLU A 139 -11.83 -8.21 6.31
N ILE A 140 -11.97 -9.43 5.78
CA ILE A 140 -10.98 -10.48 5.89
C ILE A 140 -10.49 -10.84 4.48
N SER A 141 -9.19 -10.70 4.28
CA SER A 141 -8.49 -10.98 3.03
C SER A 141 -7.49 -12.11 3.21
N MET A 142 -7.57 -13.08 2.31
CA MET A 142 -6.72 -14.27 2.28
C MET A 142 -6.01 -14.31 0.94
N ILE A 143 -4.70 -14.05 0.92
CA ILE A 143 -3.91 -13.91 -0.32
C ILE A 143 -2.90 -15.05 -0.42
N SER A 144 -2.83 -15.71 -1.57
CA SER A 144 -1.87 -16.77 -1.88
C SER A 144 -1.37 -16.63 -3.34
N PRO A 145 -0.37 -17.43 -3.75
CA PRO A 145 0.05 -17.45 -5.15
C PRO A 145 -1.06 -17.84 -6.14
N ASP A 146 -2.09 -18.55 -5.69
CA ASP A 146 -3.18 -19.03 -6.55
C ASP A 146 -4.32 -17.99 -6.70
N GLY A 147 -4.35 -16.95 -5.87
CA GLY A 147 -5.34 -15.89 -5.92
C GLY A 147 -5.58 -15.24 -4.56
N TYR A 148 -6.66 -14.49 -4.45
CA TYR A 148 -7.11 -13.95 -3.16
C TYR A 148 -8.60 -14.20 -2.95
N LYS A 149 -9.03 -14.15 -1.69
CA LYS A 149 -10.44 -14.17 -1.29
C LYS A 149 -10.66 -13.08 -0.24
N SER A 150 -11.56 -12.15 -0.55
CA SER A 150 -12.04 -11.11 0.37
C SER A 150 -13.47 -11.39 0.80
N ARG A 151 -13.76 -11.15 2.09
CA ARG A 151 -15.07 -11.41 2.71
C ARG A 151 -15.35 -10.37 3.81
N HIS A 152 -16.58 -9.87 3.87
CA HIS A 152 -17.08 -9.03 4.98
C HIS A 152 -17.66 -9.85 6.15
N SER A 153 -17.56 -11.17 6.06
CA SER A 153 -18.05 -12.11 7.07
C SER A 153 -17.10 -13.29 7.15
N GLN A 154 -17.03 -13.92 8.31
CA GLN A 154 -16.23 -15.11 8.56
C GLN A 154 -17.10 -16.27 9.06
N PRO A 155 -16.67 -17.54 8.91
CA PRO A 155 -17.34 -18.69 9.52
C PRO A 155 -17.41 -18.57 11.05
N GLU A 156 -18.30 -19.31 11.68
CA GLU A 156 -18.45 -19.34 13.15
C GLU A 156 -17.14 -19.71 13.87
N CYS A 157 -16.30 -20.55 13.24
CA CYS A 157 -14.98 -20.94 13.74
C CYS A 157 -13.82 -20.21 13.03
N GLY A 158 -14.10 -19.19 12.24
CA GLY A 158 -13.11 -18.43 11.49
C GLY A 158 -12.41 -19.23 10.38
N TYR A 159 -11.23 -18.75 9.97
CA TYR A 159 -10.47 -19.31 8.84
C TYR A 159 -9.24 -20.08 9.31
N ALA A 160 -8.93 -21.17 8.61
CA ALA A 160 -7.72 -21.94 8.84
C ALA A 160 -6.48 -21.12 8.44
N LEU A 161 -5.44 -21.19 9.26
CA LEU A 161 -4.13 -20.67 8.88
C LEU A 161 -3.38 -21.65 7.98
N GLU A 162 -2.82 -21.13 6.89
CA GLU A 162 -1.99 -21.87 5.93
C GLU A 162 -0.60 -21.24 5.77
N PRO A 163 0.49 -22.03 5.65
CA PRO A 163 1.85 -21.50 5.53
C PRO A 163 2.11 -20.58 4.33
N SER A 164 1.48 -20.85 3.19
CA SER A 164 1.64 -20.08 1.94
C SER A 164 0.66 -18.91 1.82
N GLN A 165 -0.13 -18.64 2.86
CA GLN A 165 -1.22 -17.69 2.83
C GLN A 165 -0.93 -16.48 3.72
N TRP A 166 -1.21 -15.30 3.20
CA TRP A 166 -1.29 -14.05 3.96
C TRP A 166 -2.74 -13.85 4.40
N THR A 167 -3.00 -13.91 5.71
CA THR A 167 -4.32 -13.63 6.26
C THR A 167 -4.32 -12.25 6.89
N GLU A 168 -5.20 -11.38 6.43
CA GLU A 168 -5.32 -9.99 6.85
C GLU A 168 -6.75 -9.68 7.27
N TYR A 169 -6.87 -8.93 8.37
CA TYR A 169 -8.10 -8.34 8.86
C TYR A 169 -7.98 -6.83 8.73
N SER A 170 -8.82 -6.22 7.91
CA SER A 170 -8.88 -4.77 7.68
C SER A 170 -10.08 -4.18 8.42
N ILE A 171 -9.80 -3.32 9.40
CA ILE A 171 -10.79 -2.68 10.26
C ILE A 171 -10.83 -1.20 9.92
N HIS A 172 -11.95 -0.70 9.41
CA HIS A 172 -12.16 0.74 9.25
C HIS A 172 -12.96 1.25 10.45
N THR A 173 -12.48 2.30 11.09
CA THR A 173 -13.13 2.87 12.28
C THR A 173 -12.89 4.38 12.37
N MET A 174 -13.86 5.08 12.99
CA MET A 174 -13.72 6.48 13.38
C MET A 174 -12.99 6.64 14.72
N ASP A 175 -12.87 5.55 15.47
CA ASP A 175 -12.28 5.51 16.79
C ASP A 175 -11.27 4.36 16.86
N PRO A 176 -10.03 4.59 16.36
CA PRO A 176 -9.02 3.55 16.27
C PRO A 176 -8.45 3.11 17.62
N ASP A 177 -8.68 3.86 18.70
CA ASP A 177 -8.02 3.62 19.98
C ASP A 177 -8.94 2.92 21.00
N ASN A 178 -10.25 2.82 20.72
CA ASN A 178 -11.25 2.25 21.63
C ASN A 178 -11.89 0.94 21.14
N LEU A 179 -11.08 0.04 20.56
CA LEU A 179 -11.53 -1.29 20.13
C LEU A 179 -10.88 -2.40 20.97
N GLU A 180 -11.71 -3.33 21.44
CA GLU A 180 -11.28 -4.64 21.91
C GLU A 180 -11.32 -5.65 20.75
N LEU A 181 -10.14 -6.18 20.41
CA LEU A 181 -9.93 -7.10 19.30
C LEU A 181 -9.67 -8.49 19.85
N THR A 182 -10.64 -9.39 19.67
CA THR A 182 -10.62 -10.71 20.31
C THR A 182 -10.42 -11.81 19.28
N PHE A 183 -9.25 -12.46 19.33
CA PHE A 183 -8.89 -13.61 18.52
C PHE A 183 -9.32 -14.91 19.20
N GLU A 184 -10.28 -15.62 18.62
CA GLU A 184 -10.74 -16.93 19.08
C GLU A 184 -10.07 -18.04 18.28
N PHE A 185 -9.52 -19.05 18.97
CA PHE A 185 -8.78 -20.16 18.36
C PHE A 185 -9.60 -21.45 18.43
N PHE A 186 -9.75 -22.14 17.30
CA PHE A 186 -10.46 -23.42 17.20
C PHE A 186 -9.51 -24.52 16.69
N GLU A 187 -9.46 -25.66 17.38
CA GLU A 187 -8.58 -26.79 17.06
C GLU A 187 -9.16 -27.61 15.91
N GLU A 188 -8.36 -27.78 14.87
CA GLU A 188 -8.62 -28.68 13.75
C GLU A 188 -7.66 -29.88 13.83
N ASP A 189 -8.21 -31.09 13.81
CA ASP A 189 -7.42 -32.32 13.73
C ASP A 189 -6.89 -32.48 12.30
N MET A 190 -5.57 -32.71 12.19
CA MET A 190 -4.86 -32.95 10.92
C MET A 190 -5.34 -34.22 10.18
N GLY A 191 -6.05 -35.12 10.87
CA GLY A 191 -6.51 -36.40 10.34
C GLY A 191 -7.88 -36.41 9.67
N GLU A 192 -8.68 -35.35 9.81
CA GLU A 192 -10.06 -35.29 9.29
C GLU A 192 -10.26 -34.13 8.31
N HIS A 193 -10.85 -34.40 7.15
CA HIS A 193 -11.15 -33.39 6.14
C HIS A 193 -12.43 -32.66 6.56
N VAL A 194 -12.33 -31.40 6.97
CA VAL A 194 -13.50 -30.65 7.43
C VAL A 194 -14.35 -30.19 6.25
N VAL A 195 -15.60 -30.63 6.22
CA VAL A 195 -16.63 -30.26 5.24
C VAL A 195 -17.53 -29.18 5.85
N GLN A 196 -18.09 -28.32 5.01
CA GLN A 196 -19.06 -27.31 5.43
C GLN A 196 -20.32 -28.00 5.99
N GLY A 197 -20.53 -27.92 7.32
CA GLY A 197 -21.64 -28.59 8.03
C GLY A 197 -21.20 -29.56 9.15
N ASP A 198 -19.89 -29.78 9.32
CA ASP A 198 -19.37 -30.60 10.42
C ASP A 198 -19.59 -29.98 11.81
N ILE A 199 -19.52 -30.80 12.86
CA ILE A 199 -19.53 -30.35 14.25
C ILE A 199 -18.36 -29.37 14.43
N HIS A 200 -18.67 -28.14 14.86
CA HIS A 200 -17.71 -27.06 15.00
C HIS A 200 -16.40 -27.51 15.68
N PRO A 201 -15.22 -27.24 15.08
CA PRO A 201 -13.95 -27.54 15.72
C PRO A 201 -13.92 -26.95 17.13
N GLY A 202 -13.35 -27.69 18.07
CA GLY A 202 -13.41 -27.29 19.47
C GLY A 202 -12.65 -25.97 19.68
N HIS A 203 -13.34 -24.92 20.16
CA HIS A 203 -12.70 -23.71 20.70
C HIS A 203 -11.56 -24.09 21.67
N VAL A 204 -10.45 -23.39 21.71
CA VAL A 204 -9.27 -23.82 22.49
C VAL A 204 -8.87 -22.72 23.46
N GLY A 205 -8.97 -21.49 23.00
CA GLY A 205 -8.61 -20.32 23.77
C GLY A 205 -8.81 -19.04 23.00
N THR A 206 -8.43 -17.95 23.66
CA THR A 206 -8.68 -16.58 23.22
C THR A 206 -7.45 -15.73 23.47
N ALA A 207 -7.17 -14.76 22.60
CA ALA A 207 -6.19 -13.71 22.82
C ALA A 207 -6.86 -12.35 22.55
N CYS A 208 -6.76 -11.41 23.49
CA CYS A 208 -7.34 -10.08 23.38
C CYS A 208 -6.25 -9.05 23.10
N LEU A 209 -6.54 -8.09 22.23
CA LEU A 209 -5.70 -6.94 21.88
C LEU A 209 -6.53 -5.67 21.98
N LEU A 210 -6.10 -4.73 22.80
CA LEU A 210 -6.68 -3.39 22.85
C LEU A 210 -6.03 -2.53 21.77
N SER A 211 -6.83 -1.88 20.93
CA SER A 211 -6.31 -1.06 19.84
C SER A 211 -5.55 0.19 20.35
N SER A 212 -5.85 0.67 21.56
CA SER A 212 -5.07 1.71 22.26
C SER A 212 -3.57 1.40 22.33
N THR A 213 -3.20 0.11 22.35
CA THR A 213 -1.81 -0.37 22.35
C THR A 213 -1.01 0.22 21.19
N PHE A 214 -1.63 0.44 20.02
CA PHE A 214 -0.95 1.00 18.86
C PHE A 214 -0.54 2.45 19.13
N LEU A 215 -1.47 3.28 19.59
CA LEU A 215 -1.20 4.67 19.98
C LEU A 215 -0.17 4.76 21.12
N GLU A 216 -0.35 3.96 22.17
CA GLU A 216 0.54 3.91 23.34
C GLU A 216 1.98 3.52 22.95
N SER A 217 2.15 2.66 21.95
CA SER A 217 3.46 2.27 21.44
C SER A 217 4.18 3.38 20.66
N GLY A 218 3.45 4.42 20.23
CA GLY A 218 3.94 5.50 19.37
C GLY A 218 4.32 5.04 17.96
N LYS A 219 3.88 3.84 17.55
CA LYS A 219 4.18 3.23 16.25
C LYS A 219 2.90 2.89 15.52
N ASP A 220 2.93 3.14 14.22
CA ASP A 220 1.81 2.81 13.33
C ASP A 220 1.96 1.45 12.67
N ASN A 221 3.11 0.80 12.83
CA ASN A 221 3.32 -0.54 12.30
C ASN A 221 4.26 -1.32 13.19
N GLY A 222 4.07 -2.64 13.24
CA GLY A 222 4.91 -3.51 14.04
C GLY A 222 4.30 -4.86 14.31
N VAL A 223 4.75 -5.49 15.39
CA VAL A 223 4.33 -6.84 15.77
C VAL A 223 3.99 -6.86 17.25
N VAL A 224 2.79 -7.32 17.59
CA VAL A 224 2.36 -7.60 18.96
C VAL A 224 2.36 -9.11 19.18
N THR A 225 2.76 -9.55 20.37
CA THR A 225 2.71 -10.97 20.77
C THR A 225 1.78 -11.11 21.97
N LEU A 226 0.69 -11.84 21.78
CA LEU A 226 -0.37 -12.00 22.78
C LEU A 226 -0.37 -13.43 23.33
N PRO A 227 -0.59 -13.63 24.63
CA PRO A 227 -0.82 -14.96 25.19
C PRO A 227 -2.18 -15.50 24.73
N ILE A 228 -2.22 -16.79 24.37
CA ILE A 228 -3.49 -17.48 24.10
C ILE A 228 -3.96 -18.10 25.42
N MET A 229 -5.05 -17.58 25.97
CA MET A 229 -5.66 -17.99 27.22
C MET A 229 -6.63 -19.14 26.98
N GLY A 230 -6.50 -20.27 27.69
CA GLY A 230 -7.40 -21.41 27.49
C GLY A 230 -8.80 -21.19 28.10
N ARG A 231 -9.80 -21.95 27.65
CA ARG A 231 -11.24 -21.82 28.02
C ARG A 231 -11.60 -21.55 29.50
N ASN A 232 -10.82 -22.07 30.45
CA ASN A 232 -11.15 -22.00 31.88
C ASN A 232 -10.27 -21.00 32.65
N SER A 233 -9.71 -19.98 31.99
CA SER A 233 -8.78 -18.99 32.59
C SER A 233 -7.57 -19.63 33.29
N ARG A 234 -7.20 -20.84 32.84
CA ARG A 234 -6.01 -21.60 33.22
C ARG A 234 -4.79 -21.01 32.50
N PRO A 235 -3.54 -21.40 32.80
CA PRO A 235 -2.36 -20.76 32.20
C PRO A 235 -2.37 -20.77 30.67
N ALA A 236 -1.73 -19.75 30.07
CA ALA A 236 -1.56 -19.59 28.64
C ALA A 236 -1.17 -20.92 27.95
N ILE A 237 -1.87 -21.25 26.87
CA ILE A 237 -1.64 -22.48 26.10
C ILE A 237 -0.60 -22.29 25.00
N GLY A 238 -0.29 -21.04 24.69
CA GLY A 238 0.60 -20.62 23.63
C GLY A 238 0.62 -19.11 23.50
N LYS A 239 1.11 -18.63 22.36
CA LYS A 239 1.12 -17.23 21.98
C LYS A 239 0.76 -17.07 20.51
N VAL A 240 0.13 -15.95 20.18
CA VAL A 240 -0.11 -15.50 18.81
C VAL A 240 0.71 -14.25 18.54
N ARG A 241 1.32 -14.18 17.36
CA ARG A 241 2.06 -13.05 16.84
C ARG A 241 1.20 -12.37 15.78
N VAL A 242 0.81 -11.14 16.04
CA VAL A 242 -0.04 -10.32 15.17
C VAL A 242 0.81 -9.18 14.63
N ASP A 243 1.02 -9.15 13.32
CA ASP A 243 1.59 -7.99 12.64
C ASP A 243 0.49 -6.95 12.43
N TYR A 244 0.79 -5.66 12.62
CA TYR A 244 -0.20 -4.59 12.50
C TYR A 244 0.31 -3.41 11.67
N LEU A 245 -0.62 -2.73 11.02
CA LEU A 245 -0.44 -1.45 10.34
C LEU A 245 -1.66 -0.55 10.60
N VAL A 246 -1.43 0.71 10.98
CA VAL A 246 -2.46 1.73 11.23
C VAL A 246 -2.32 2.83 10.18
N ILE A 247 -3.31 2.96 9.31
CA ILE A 247 -3.31 3.90 8.19
C ILE A 247 -4.27 5.04 8.51
N ARG A 248 -3.74 6.26 8.59
CA ARG A 248 -4.53 7.47 8.86
C ARG A 248 -4.73 8.28 7.58
N PRO A 249 -5.82 9.06 7.46
CA PRO A 249 -6.00 9.96 6.33
C PRO A 249 -4.98 11.12 6.39
N ILE A 250 -4.69 11.74 5.25
CA ILE A 250 -3.78 12.90 5.21
C ILE A 250 -4.51 14.12 5.76
N HIS A 251 -4.01 14.71 6.84
CA HIS A 251 -4.61 15.91 7.42
C HIS A 251 -4.44 17.13 6.49
N GLY A 252 -5.53 17.87 6.31
CA GLY A 252 -5.53 19.12 5.53
C GLY A 252 -5.48 18.94 4.01
N LEU A 253 -5.47 17.71 3.51
CA LEU A 253 -5.51 17.41 2.09
C LEU A 253 -6.89 16.88 1.69
N GLN A 254 -7.64 17.65 0.90
CA GLN A 254 -8.92 17.21 0.36
C GLN A 254 -8.72 16.64 -1.05
N CYS A 255 -8.80 15.32 -1.14
CA CYS A 255 -9.04 14.67 -2.43
C CYS A 255 -10.49 14.92 -2.83
N ASP A 256 -10.72 15.36 -4.07
CA ASP A 256 -12.06 15.55 -4.62
C ASP A 256 -12.42 14.43 -5.59
N MET A 257 -13.68 14.40 -6.03
CA MET A 257 -14.16 13.41 -7.01
C MET A 257 -14.01 13.90 -8.46
N SER A 258 -13.18 14.92 -8.72
CA SER A 258 -13.13 15.57 -10.04
C SER A 258 -12.45 14.70 -11.11
N SER A 259 -11.42 13.96 -10.73
CA SER A 259 -10.65 13.11 -11.63
C SER A 259 -9.92 12.00 -10.89
N SER A 260 -9.91 10.81 -11.47
CA SER A 260 -9.09 9.70 -11.00
C SER A 260 -8.46 8.91 -12.13
N PHE A 261 -7.22 8.54 -11.90
CA PHE A 261 -6.42 7.66 -12.73
C PHE A 261 -5.98 6.40 -11.98
N THR A 262 -6.50 6.14 -10.76
CA THR A 262 -6.08 5.03 -9.87
C THR A 262 -6.06 3.67 -10.57
N LYS A 263 -7.05 3.44 -11.44
CA LYS A 263 -7.19 2.23 -12.25
C LYS A 263 -7.19 2.48 -13.75
N TYR A 264 -7.00 3.73 -14.17
CA TYR A 264 -7.06 4.05 -15.58
C TYR A 264 -5.76 3.66 -16.30
N TRP A 265 -5.89 2.75 -17.25
CA TRP A 265 -4.85 2.47 -18.23
C TRP A 265 -5.45 2.34 -19.63
N LYS A 266 -5.12 3.28 -20.50
CA LYS A 266 -5.50 3.19 -21.92
C LYS A 266 -4.57 2.21 -22.63
N LYS A 267 -5.11 1.06 -23.05
CA LYS A 267 -4.41 0.05 -23.84
C LYS A 267 -3.76 0.68 -25.08
N ARG A 268 -2.48 0.40 -25.26
CA ARG A 268 -1.59 1.00 -26.27
C ARG A 268 -0.35 0.11 -26.44
N SER A 269 0.56 0.48 -27.33
CA SER A 269 1.91 -0.11 -27.38
C SER A 269 2.67 0.15 -26.07
N ALA A 270 3.55 -0.77 -25.68
CA ALA A 270 4.37 -0.65 -24.47
C ALA A 270 4.94 0.77 -24.30
N LEU A 271 4.75 1.33 -23.12
CA LEU A 271 5.26 2.64 -22.76
C LEU A 271 6.76 2.55 -22.48
N ASP A 272 7.57 3.31 -23.20
CA ASP A 272 9.00 3.44 -22.90
C ASP A 272 9.19 4.44 -21.75
N VAL A 273 9.84 3.99 -20.68
CA VAL A 273 10.06 4.78 -19.46
C VAL A 273 11.56 4.89 -19.24
N GLY A 274 12.07 6.13 -19.20
CA GLY A 274 13.49 6.39 -18.95
C GLY A 274 13.84 6.13 -17.48
N HIS A 275 14.57 5.05 -17.21
CA HIS A 275 15.04 4.66 -15.87
C HIS A 275 15.98 5.73 -15.31
N ARG A 276 15.61 6.32 -14.16
CA ARG A 276 16.32 7.45 -13.54
C ARG A 276 16.64 8.58 -14.54
N GLY A 277 15.79 8.74 -15.56
CA GLY A 277 16.03 9.55 -16.74
C GLY A 277 16.71 8.79 -17.88
N ALA A 278 17.91 9.23 -18.27
CA ALA A 278 18.72 8.64 -19.35
C ALA A 278 20.18 8.39 -18.90
N GLY A 279 20.38 8.31 -17.59
CA GLY A 279 21.65 8.00 -16.96
C GLY A 279 21.88 6.49 -16.98
N SER A 280 23.14 6.06 -16.98
CA SER A 280 23.50 4.67 -16.70
C SER A 280 24.58 4.69 -15.63
N THR A 281 24.42 3.88 -14.60
CA THR A 281 25.39 3.75 -13.50
C THR A 281 26.66 3.02 -13.95
N HIS A 282 26.58 2.22 -15.02
CA HIS A 282 27.64 1.30 -15.47
C HIS A 282 28.25 1.61 -16.84
N ALA A 283 27.80 2.66 -17.54
CA ALA A 283 28.36 2.98 -18.85
C ALA A 283 29.77 3.58 -18.75
N ALA A 284 30.76 2.76 -19.11
CA ALA A 284 32.17 3.12 -19.19
C ALA A 284 32.42 4.45 -19.94
N LYS A 285 33.12 5.36 -19.26
CA LYS A 285 34.03 6.39 -19.81
C LYS A 285 33.50 7.50 -20.74
N HIS A 286 32.25 7.53 -21.20
CA HIS A 286 31.84 8.55 -22.20
C HIS A 286 30.52 9.31 -21.99
N HIS A 287 29.88 9.27 -20.81
CA HIS A 287 28.59 9.97 -20.62
C HIS A 287 28.62 11.02 -19.52
N ARG A 288 28.22 12.25 -19.89
CA ARG A 288 28.23 13.46 -19.04
C ARG A 288 26.96 13.65 -18.21
N ILE A 289 25.92 12.86 -18.43
CA ILE A 289 24.59 13.05 -17.82
C ILE A 289 24.37 11.94 -16.79
N ARG A 290 24.12 12.36 -15.55
CA ARG A 290 23.98 11.50 -14.38
C ARG A 290 22.52 11.16 -14.11
N GLU A 291 22.26 9.92 -13.69
CA GLU A 291 20.95 9.45 -13.23
C GLU A 291 20.33 10.32 -12.12
N ASN A 292 19.00 10.28 -12.00
CA ASN A 292 18.25 11.01 -10.97
C ASN A 292 18.56 12.51 -10.93
N THR A 293 18.78 13.12 -12.12
CA THR A 293 18.98 14.57 -12.26
C THR A 293 18.00 15.18 -13.26
N ILE A 294 17.72 16.47 -13.10
CA ILE A 294 16.91 17.23 -14.08
C ILE A 294 17.50 17.13 -15.50
N ALA A 295 18.83 17.04 -15.63
CA ALA A 295 19.49 16.86 -16.91
C ALA A 295 19.21 15.48 -17.53
N SER A 296 19.22 14.39 -16.73
CA SER A 296 18.86 13.05 -17.24
C SER A 296 17.40 12.98 -17.64
N PHE A 297 16.50 13.56 -16.85
CA PHE A 297 15.07 13.60 -17.17
C PHE A 297 14.78 14.37 -18.46
N LYS A 298 15.39 15.56 -18.63
CA LYS A 298 15.27 16.34 -19.88
C LYS A 298 15.87 15.61 -21.07
N SER A 299 16.97 14.87 -20.86
CA SER A 299 17.58 14.06 -21.90
C SER A 299 16.65 12.94 -22.35
N ALA A 300 16.07 12.16 -21.43
CA ALA A 300 15.11 11.10 -21.76
C ALA A 300 13.92 11.66 -22.54
N ALA A 301 13.32 12.76 -22.06
CA ALA A 301 12.21 13.44 -22.73
C ALA A 301 12.58 13.91 -24.15
N LYS A 302 13.78 14.45 -24.35
CA LYS A 302 14.27 14.87 -25.67
C LYS A 302 14.44 13.71 -26.65
N HIS A 303 14.72 12.51 -26.14
CA HIS A 303 14.82 11.28 -26.94
C HIS A 303 13.48 10.55 -27.09
N GLY A 304 12.37 11.19 -26.70
CA GLY A 304 11.02 10.69 -26.96
C GLY A 304 10.42 9.84 -25.85
N ALA A 305 11.09 9.70 -24.69
CA ALA A 305 10.52 8.98 -23.56
C ALA A 305 9.25 9.71 -23.05
N PRO A 306 8.06 9.09 -23.13
CA PRO A 306 6.83 9.68 -22.63
C PRO A 306 6.78 9.78 -21.11
N PHE A 307 7.59 9.00 -20.40
CA PHE A 307 7.74 9.00 -18.95
C PHE A 307 9.21 8.92 -18.54
N VAL A 308 9.52 9.47 -17.37
CA VAL A 308 10.77 9.23 -16.66
C VAL A 308 10.45 8.60 -15.31
N GLU A 309 11.23 7.60 -14.95
CA GLU A 309 11.23 6.97 -13.63
C GLU A 309 12.33 7.61 -12.77
N PHE A 310 12.07 7.75 -11.47
CA PHE A 310 13.07 8.14 -10.48
C PHE A 310 12.61 7.85 -9.04
N ASP A 311 13.58 7.74 -8.15
CA ASP A 311 13.40 7.44 -6.73
C ASP A 311 13.17 8.68 -5.87
N VAL A 312 12.25 8.60 -4.92
CA VAL A 312 11.97 9.63 -3.92
C VAL A 312 11.98 9.05 -2.51
N HIS A 313 12.66 9.75 -1.61
CA HIS A 313 12.57 9.51 -0.16
C HIS A 313 12.80 10.82 0.61
N LEU A 314 12.93 10.76 1.94
CA LEU A 314 13.08 11.94 2.79
C LEU A 314 14.48 12.09 3.41
N SER A 315 14.94 13.33 3.51
CA SER A 315 16.02 13.71 4.42
C SER A 315 15.58 13.67 5.88
N LYS A 316 16.53 13.82 6.82
CA LYS A 316 16.28 13.85 8.27
C LYS A 316 15.25 14.90 8.70
N ASP A 317 15.31 16.06 8.07
CA ASP A 317 14.43 17.22 8.27
C ASP A 317 13.18 17.17 7.39
N ALA A 318 12.79 15.96 6.94
CA ALA A 318 11.54 15.70 6.25
C ALA A 318 11.38 16.41 4.90
N VAL A 319 12.49 16.73 4.22
CA VAL A 319 12.47 17.30 2.87
C VAL A 319 12.48 16.17 1.85
N PRO A 320 11.50 16.11 0.92
CA PRO A 320 11.53 15.11 -0.14
C PRO A 320 12.67 15.36 -1.14
N ILE A 321 13.45 14.32 -1.40
CA ILE A 321 14.62 14.34 -2.28
C ILE A 321 14.52 13.28 -3.37
N VAL A 322 15.18 13.53 -4.50
CA VAL A 322 15.32 12.56 -5.59
C VAL A 322 16.67 11.86 -5.45
N TYR A 323 16.66 10.62 -4.96
CA TYR A 323 17.87 9.83 -4.71
C TYR A 323 17.53 8.35 -4.53
N HIS A 324 18.35 7.47 -5.09
CA HIS A 324 18.10 6.02 -5.14
C HIS A 324 18.55 5.29 -3.87
N ASP A 325 19.79 5.50 -3.43
CA ASP A 325 20.36 4.68 -2.35
C ASP A 325 19.81 5.10 -0.98
N LEU A 326 19.75 4.16 -0.03
CA LEU A 326 19.34 4.45 1.34
C LEU A 326 20.47 5.05 2.19
N THR A 327 21.70 4.94 1.69
CA THR A 327 22.94 5.36 2.33
C THR A 327 23.77 6.20 1.35
N CYS A 328 24.73 6.93 1.88
CA CYS A 328 25.72 7.64 1.09
C CYS A 328 27.09 7.61 1.76
N CYS A 329 28.17 7.61 0.97
CA CYS A 329 29.53 7.64 1.50
C CYS A 329 29.97 9.08 1.78
N ILE A 330 30.49 9.32 2.98
CA ILE A 330 31.13 10.57 3.39
C ILE A 330 32.63 10.31 3.56
N SER A 331 33.48 11.16 2.98
CA SER A 331 34.92 11.09 3.24
C SER A 331 35.30 11.90 4.46
N THR A 332 36.06 11.30 5.37
CA THR A 332 36.71 12.01 6.47
C THR A 332 38.22 12.04 6.26
N LYS A 333 38.85 13.18 6.54
CA LYS A 333 40.32 13.30 6.59
C LYS A 333 40.77 13.19 8.04
N LYS A 334 41.52 12.15 8.39
CA LYS A 334 42.23 12.11 9.69
C LYS A 334 43.36 13.13 9.66
N LYS A 335 43.52 13.90 10.75
CA LYS A 335 44.45 15.05 10.84
C LYS A 335 45.92 14.74 10.51
N ASN A 336 46.34 13.47 10.50
CA ASN A 336 47.73 13.05 10.27
C ASN A 336 47.90 11.90 9.24
N ASP A 337 46.85 11.50 8.51
CA ASP A 337 46.95 10.39 7.55
C ASP A 337 46.43 10.82 6.17
N LYS A 338 47.15 10.46 5.10
CA LYS A 338 46.78 10.79 3.71
C LYS A 338 45.70 9.86 3.15
N THR A 339 45.26 8.88 3.93
CA THR A 339 44.20 7.94 3.57
C THR A 339 42.83 8.58 3.78
N LEU A 340 42.03 8.61 2.71
CA LEU A 340 40.63 9.02 2.77
C LEU A 340 39.83 7.82 3.28
N GLU A 341 39.25 7.94 4.47
CA GLU A 341 38.32 6.94 5.00
C GLU A 341 36.91 7.30 4.52
N LEU A 342 36.25 6.37 3.83
CA LEU A 342 34.86 6.50 3.40
C LEU A 342 33.98 5.84 4.46
N ILE A 343 33.06 6.61 5.02
CA ILE A 343 32.08 6.13 6.00
C ILE A 343 30.72 6.16 5.32
N GLU A 344 30.03 5.04 5.31
CA GLU A 344 28.65 4.94 4.84
C GLU A 344 27.69 5.46 5.91
N VAL A 345 26.84 6.41 5.54
CA VAL A 345 25.89 7.08 6.44
C VAL A 345 24.49 7.00 5.85
N PRO A 346 23.46 6.61 6.62
CA PRO A 346 22.08 6.61 6.17
C PRO A 346 21.61 8.00 5.74
N VAL A 347 20.96 8.10 4.59
CA VAL A 347 20.47 9.39 4.09
C VAL A 347 19.40 9.99 5.01
N LYS A 348 18.58 9.13 5.63
CA LYS A 348 17.58 9.52 6.64
C LYS A 348 18.17 10.25 7.85
N ASP A 349 19.48 10.12 8.09
CA ASP A 349 20.17 10.74 9.22
C ASP A 349 20.87 12.06 8.86
N LEU A 350 20.74 12.49 7.59
CA LEU A 350 21.31 13.73 7.07
C LEU A 350 20.19 14.72 6.69
N THR A 351 20.34 15.98 7.11
CA THR A 351 19.46 17.07 6.67
C THR A 351 19.66 17.37 5.19
N PHE A 352 18.68 18.01 4.55
CA PHE A 352 18.78 18.39 3.15
C PHE A 352 20.03 19.25 2.87
N ASP A 353 20.31 20.24 3.71
CA ASP A 353 21.49 21.10 3.58
C ASP A 353 22.80 20.29 3.66
N GLN A 354 22.88 19.31 4.57
CA GLN A 354 24.03 18.41 4.65
C GLN A 354 24.18 17.58 3.37
N LEU A 355 23.09 17.03 2.83
CA LEU A 355 23.10 16.26 1.59
C LEU A 355 23.55 17.11 0.39
N GLN A 356 23.16 18.39 0.34
CA GLN A 356 23.61 19.31 -0.69
C GLN A 356 25.11 19.59 -0.63
N LEU A 357 25.72 19.59 0.56
CA LEU A 357 27.17 19.79 0.75
C LEU A 357 28.00 18.58 0.31
N LEU A 358 27.45 17.37 0.39
CA LEU A 358 28.14 16.14 -0.03
C LEU A 358 28.45 16.07 -1.53
N LYS A 359 27.86 16.97 -2.33
CA LYS A 359 28.17 17.14 -3.77
C LYS A 359 29.64 17.22 -4.12
N VAL A 360 30.45 17.75 -3.21
CA VAL A 360 31.86 18.06 -3.47
C VAL A 360 32.75 16.82 -3.33
N ILE A 361 32.33 15.79 -2.59
CA ILE A 361 33.23 14.75 -2.09
C ILE A 361 32.94 13.36 -2.67
N SER A 362 31.67 12.95 -2.74
CA SER A 362 31.31 11.55 -3.05
C SER A 362 30.77 11.33 -4.45
N ASN A 363 30.87 12.33 -5.34
CA ASN A 363 30.06 12.39 -6.54
C ASN A 363 28.60 12.07 -6.17
N LEU A 364 27.99 12.70 -5.15
CA LEU A 364 26.56 12.65 -4.86
C LEU A 364 25.88 13.88 -5.48
N PHE A 365 24.71 13.80 -6.11
CA PHE A 365 24.08 15.00 -6.71
C PHE A 365 22.64 15.20 -6.27
N ILE A 366 22.43 15.32 -4.97
CA ILE A 366 21.16 15.82 -4.41
C ILE A 366 21.23 17.34 -4.47
N SER A 367 20.83 17.90 -5.61
CA SER A 367 20.94 19.34 -5.82
C SER A 367 19.71 20.13 -5.46
N GLN A 368 18.55 19.49 -5.52
CA GLN A 368 17.27 20.17 -5.54
C GLN A 368 16.25 19.28 -4.83
N THR A 369 15.24 19.93 -4.28
CA THR A 369 14.10 19.24 -3.68
C THR A 369 13.30 18.54 -4.77
N PHE A 370 12.58 17.48 -4.40
CA PHE A 370 11.69 16.75 -5.30
C PHE A 370 10.68 17.67 -6.01
N SER A 371 10.11 18.65 -5.30
CA SER A 371 9.17 19.63 -5.87
C SER A 371 9.70 20.36 -7.11
N PHE A 372 11.03 20.56 -7.20
CA PHE A 372 11.66 21.24 -8.31
C PHE A 372 11.53 20.47 -9.64
N ALA A 373 11.38 19.14 -9.59
CA ALA A 373 11.18 18.33 -10.79
C ALA A 373 9.88 18.70 -11.53
N PHE A 374 8.81 19.03 -10.80
CA PHE A 374 7.52 19.43 -11.39
C PHE A 374 7.61 20.72 -12.20
N ILE A 375 8.47 21.65 -11.76
CA ILE A 375 8.71 22.95 -12.42
C ILE A 375 9.65 22.77 -13.62
N SER A 376 10.70 21.97 -13.46
CA SER A 376 11.79 21.90 -14.43
C SER A 376 11.55 21.00 -15.62
N ILE A 377 10.72 19.98 -15.48
CA ILE A 377 10.44 19.03 -16.55
C ILE A 377 9.17 19.48 -17.28
N PRO A 378 9.11 19.45 -18.63
CA PRO A 378 7.90 19.82 -19.35
C PRO A 378 6.67 18.99 -18.92
N GLU A 379 5.50 19.61 -18.75
CA GLU A 379 4.28 18.96 -18.23
C GLU A 379 3.82 17.73 -19.03
N TYR A 380 4.15 17.68 -20.33
CA TYR A 380 3.79 16.55 -21.20
C TYR A 380 4.55 15.25 -20.87
N VAL A 381 5.66 15.31 -20.13
CA VAL A 381 6.45 14.14 -19.71
C VAL A 381 5.84 13.57 -18.43
N GLY A 382 5.43 12.30 -18.45
CA GLY A 382 4.89 11.64 -17.27
C GLY A 382 5.99 11.28 -16.25
N PHE A 383 5.60 11.10 -14.99
CA PHE A 383 6.50 10.62 -13.94
C PHE A 383 6.08 9.23 -13.48
N ASN A 384 7.05 8.33 -13.39
CA ASN A 384 6.98 7.16 -12.53
C ASN A 384 7.79 7.48 -11.26
N ILE A 385 7.14 7.61 -10.12
CA ILE A 385 7.79 7.99 -8.85
C ILE A 385 7.95 6.74 -7.99
N GLU A 386 9.17 6.22 -7.90
CA GLU A 386 9.48 5.14 -6.98
C GLU A 386 9.56 5.69 -5.54
N LEU A 387 8.71 5.19 -4.65
CA LEU A 387 8.74 5.49 -3.22
C LEU A 387 9.79 4.60 -2.57
N LYS A 388 10.96 5.16 -2.26
CA LYS A 388 12.07 4.36 -1.73
C LYS A 388 11.84 4.00 -0.26
N TRP A 389 11.57 2.72 -0.03
CA TRP A 389 11.35 2.15 1.28
C TRP A 389 12.31 0.99 1.55
N ILE A 390 12.58 0.72 2.83
CA ILE A 390 13.48 -0.38 3.24
C ILE A 390 12.75 -1.72 3.21
N SER A 391 13.42 -2.77 2.77
CA SER A 391 12.91 -4.14 2.85
C SER A 391 13.79 -5.02 3.74
N GLN A 392 13.18 -6.06 4.32
CA GLN A 392 13.90 -7.10 5.03
C GLN A 392 14.11 -8.31 4.12
N MET A 393 15.33 -8.80 4.07
CA MET A 393 15.73 -10.02 3.36
C MET A 393 15.38 -11.26 4.16
N LYS A 394 15.28 -12.42 3.51
CA LYS A 394 14.90 -13.69 4.14
C LYS A 394 15.87 -14.15 5.23
N ASP A 395 17.14 -13.77 5.12
CA ASP A 395 18.16 -14.02 6.15
C ASP A 395 18.03 -13.09 7.39
N GLY A 396 17.12 -12.13 7.35
CA GLY A 396 16.84 -11.17 8.42
C GLY A 396 17.62 -9.86 8.32
N SER A 397 18.53 -9.71 7.36
CA SER A 397 19.21 -8.45 7.06
C SER A 397 18.23 -7.42 6.48
N TRP A 398 18.54 -6.14 6.66
CA TRP A 398 17.73 -5.04 6.14
C TRP A 398 18.52 -4.26 5.10
N ASP A 399 17.80 -3.70 4.12
CA ASP A 399 18.38 -2.79 3.14
C ASP A 399 19.20 -1.66 3.78
N GLY A 400 20.37 -1.38 3.21
CA GLY A 400 21.30 -0.37 3.73
C GLY A 400 21.77 -0.63 5.17
N ASN A 401 21.62 -1.86 5.67
CA ASN A 401 21.83 -2.22 7.08
C ASN A 401 21.01 -1.36 8.06
N LEU A 402 19.84 -0.88 7.63
CA LEU A 402 18.97 -0.01 8.42
C LEU A 402 18.00 -0.83 9.26
N SER A 403 18.14 -0.77 10.59
CA SER A 403 17.22 -1.45 11.52
C SER A 403 15.91 -0.71 11.76
N SER A 404 15.81 0.55 11.30
CA SER A 404 14.63 1.39 11.40
C SER A 404 14.64 2.46 10.31
N TYR A 405 13.47 2.98 10.00
CA TYR A 405 13.29 4.03 9.01
C TYR A 405 12.27 5.07 9.51
N PHE A 406 11.67 5.84 8.61
CA PHE A 406 10.62 6.78 8.94
C PHE A 406 9.32 6.07 9.39
N ASN A 407 8.42 6.82 10.02
CA ASN A 407 7.03 6.39 10.16
C ASN A 407 6.35 6.44 8.78
N MET A 408 5.64 5.38 8.39
CA MET A 408 5.02 5.26 7.06
C MET A 408 3.96 6.34 6.79
N ASN A 409 3.13 6.70 7.78
CA ASN A 409 2.13 7.77 7.63
C ASN A 409 2.84 9.09 7.35
N SER A 410 3.77 9.51 8.22
CA SER A 410 4.50 10.76 8.03
C SER A 410 5.24 10.81 6.69
N PHE A 411 5.91 9.72 6.31
CA PHE A 411 6.63 9.61 5.03
C PHE A 411 5.72 9.85 3.83
N LEU A 412 4.58 9.16 3.78
CA LEU A 412 3.64 9.26 2.68
C LEU A 412 2.86 10.58 2.68
N ASP A 413 2.45 11.08 3.84
CA ASP A 413 1.71 12.34 3.93
C ASP A 413 2.51 13.48 3.31
N ILE A 414 3.82 13.55 3.58
CA ILE A 414 4.71 14.57 3.02
C ILE A 414 4.83 14.42 1.50
N ILE A 415 5.15 13.20 1.02
CA ILE A 415 5.41 12.97 -0.41
C ILE A 415 4.11 13.13 -1.23
N LEU A 416 3.02 12.50 -0.79
CA LEU A 416 1.72 12.58 -1.48
C LEU A 416 1.19 14.01 -1.49
N SER A 417 1.32 14.77 -0.39
CA SER A 417 0.95 16.19 -0.37
C SER A 417 1.76 16.99 -1.39
N CYS A 418 3.08 16.78 -1.46
CA CYS A 418 3.94 17.41 -2.46
C CYS A 418 3.48 17.08 -3.89
N VAL A 419 3.19 15.82 -4.20
CA VAL A 419 2.74 15.40 -5.53
C VAL A 419 1.35 15.97 -5.87
N LEU A 420 0.40 15.92 -4.95
CA LEU A 420 -0.97 16.36 -5.21
C LEU A 420 -1.05 17.88 -5.40
N GLN A 421 -0.20 18.65 -4.72
CA GLN A 421 -0.11 20.10 -4.87
C GLN A 421 0.66 20.54 -6.13
N ASN A 422 1.69 19.81 -6.53
CA ASN A 422 2.60 20.22 -7.63
C ASN A 422 2.37 19.47 -8.95
N GLY A 423 1.58 18.39 -8.94
CA GLY A 423 1.40 17.50 -10.10
C GLY A 423 0.64 18.11 -11.28
N GLY A 424 -0.21 19.11 -11.06
CA GLY A 424 -0.95 19.80 -12.12
C GLY A 424 -1.74 18.82 -13.01
N LYS A 425 -1.53 18.90 -14.33
CA LYS A 425 -2.11 17.97 -15.32
C LYS A 425 -1.15 16.87 -15.75
N ARG A 426 0.03 16.77 -15.11
CA ARG A 426 1.03 15.75 -15.43
C ARG A 426 0.47 14.36 -15.17
N ARG A 427 0.80 13.42 -16.04
CA ARG A 427 0.51 12.00 -15.81
C ARG A 427 1.54 11.44 -14.83
N ILE A 428 1.07 10.86 -13.73
CA ILE A 428 1.93 10.35 -12.66
C ILE A 428 1.48 8.94 -12.34
N VAL A 429 2.43 8.04 -12.14
CA VAL A 429 2.25 6.71 -11.54
C VAL A 429 3.26 6.59 -10.41
N PHE A 430 2.84 6.02 -9.29
CA PHE A 430 3.76 5.65 -8.21
C PHE A 430 4.24 4.21 -8.41
N SER A 431 5.39 3.88 -7.83
CA SER A 431 5.84 2.49 -7.70
C SER A 431 6.52 2.26 -6.36
N CYS A 432 6.45 1.05 -5.80
CA CYS A 432 7.15 0.70 -4.56
C CYS A 432 7.34 -0.81 -4.42
N PHE A 433 8.47 -1.23 -3.83
CA PHE A 433 8.72 -2.64 -3.47
C PHE A 433 8.03 -3.07 -2.17
N ASP A 434 7.63 -2.10 -1.34
CA ASP A 434 6.97 -2.37 -0.07
C ASP A 434 5.45 -2.44 -0.29
N PRO A 435 4.81 -3.60 0.00
CA PRO A 435 3.38 -3.77 -0.21
C PRO A 435 2.53 -2.89 0.72
N ASP A 436 3.01 -2.56 1.93
CA ASP A 436 2.26 -1.70 2.85
C ASP A 436 2.24 -0.25 2.35
N ILE A 437 3.37 0.24 1.82
CA ILE A 437 3.40 1.52 1.13
C ILE A 437 2.43 1.53 -0.07
N CYS A 438 2.38 0.45 -0.84
CA CYS A 438 1.45 0.34 -1.98
C CYS A 438 -0.02 0.47 -1.54
N THR A 439 -0.40 -0.30 -0.51
CA THR A 439 -1.70 -0.22 0.14
C THR A 439 -2.00 1.20 0.63
N MET A 440 -1.07 1.81 1.37
CA MET A 440 -1.29 3.13 1.95
C MET A 440 -1.46 4.22 0.89
N VAL A 441 -0.73 4.17 -0.23
CA VAL A 441 -0.93 5.10 -1.36
C VAL A 441 -2.32 4.92 -1.99
N ARG A 442 -2.84 3.69 -2.07
CA ARG A 442 -4.20 3.43 -2.56
C ARG A 442 -5.27 4.02 -1.65
N HIS A 443 -5.03 4.01 -0.34
CA HIS A 443 -5.99 4.47 0.66
C HIS A 443 -5.89 5.95 1.00
N LYS A 444 -4.73 6.58 0.84
CA LYS A 444 -4.52 8.00 1.21
C LYS A 444 -4.92 9.00 0.12
N GLN A 445 -5.13 8.55 -1.11
CA GLN A 445 -5.49 9.42 -2.23
C GLN A 445 -6.25 8.65 -3.32
N ASN A 446 -6.97 9.37 -4.17
CA ASN A 446 -7.83 8.80 -5.20
C ASN A 446 -7.48 9.21 -6.64
N LYS A 447 -6.33 9.86 -6.86
CA LYS A 447 -6.00 10.50 -8.14
C LYS A 447 -5.01 9.71 -8.99
N TYR A 448 -3.90 9.26 -8.41
CA TYR A 448 -2.80 8.63 -9.14
C TYR A 448 -2.72 7.12 -8.87
N PRO A 449 -2.42 6.31 -9.89
CA PRO A 449 -2.21 4.88 -9.74
C PRO A 449 -0.87 4.55 -9.05
N ILE A 450 -0.78 3.33 -8.53
CA ILE A 450 0.47 2.73 -8.05
C ILE A 450 0.71 1.34 -8.64
N LEU A 451 1.97 1.06 -8.98
CA LEU A 451 2.46 -0.25 -9.41
C LEU A 451 3.26 -0.90 -8.27
N PHE A 452 2.97 -2.16 -7.97
CA PHE A 452 3.78 -2.93 -7.03
C PHE A 452 5.05 -3.46 -7.71
N LEU A 453 6.22 -3.04 -7.25
CA LEU A 453 7.51 -3.52 -7.75
C LEU A 453 7.78 -4.91 -7.17
N THR A 454 8.07 -5.86 -8.04
CA THR A 454 8.39 -7.23 -7.62
C THR A 454 9.62 -7.75 -8.35
N GLN A 455 10.52 -8.38 -7.59
CA GLN A 455 11.68 -9.08 -8.14
C GLN A 455 11.37 -10.54 -8.52
N GLY A 456 10.25 -11.09 -8.03
CA GLY A 456 9.94 -12.51 -8.16
C GLY A 456 11.03 -13.40 -7.54
N ILE A 457 11.25 -14.57 -8.15
CA ILE A 457 12.34 -15.48 -7.84
C ILE A 457 13.58 -15.06 -8.68
N SER A 458 14.51 -14.37 -8.05
CA SER A 458 15.73 -13.91 -8.72
C SER A 458 16.96 -14.69 -8.27
N GLU A 459 17.89 -14.90 -9.20
CA GLU A 459 19.26 -15.32 -8.88
C GLU A 459 20.17 -14.10 -8.59
N LYS A 460 19.76 -12.91 -9.02
CA LYS A 460 20.51 -11.65 -8.87
C LYS A 460 20.28 -10.97 -7.52
N TYR A 461 19.06 -11.08 -6.99
CA TYR A 461 18.65 -10.40 -5.76
C TYR A 461 18.31 -11.40 -4.65
N PRO A 462 18.65 -11.09 -3.38
CA PRO A 462 18.27 -11.90 -2.23
C PRO A 462 16.75 -11.99 -2.08
N GLU A 463 16.25 -13.12 -1.61
CA GLU A 463 14.81 -13.32 -1.36
C GLU A 463 14.32 -12.35 -0.27
N LEU A 464 13.13 -11.78 -0.46
CA LEU A 464 12.48 -10.90 0.51
C LEU A 464 11.74 -11.68 1.60
N MET A 465 11.72 -11.12 2.81
CA MET A 465 11.08 -11.73 3.98
C MET A 465 9.55 -11.78 3.84
N ASP A 466 8.93 -10.70 3.36
CA ASP A 466 7.47 -10.62 3.18
C ASP A 466 7.00 -11.59 2.09
N ILE A 467 6.02 -12.43 2.44
CA ILE A 467 5.49 -13.48 1.54
C ILE A 467 4.88 -12.86 0.27
N ARG A 468 4.27 -11.68 0.37
CA ARG A 468 3.67 -10.95 -0.77
C ARG A 468 4.70 -10.58 -1.83
N CYS A 469 5.99 -10.54 -1.49
CA CYS A 469 7.07 -10.16 -2.38
C CYS A 469 7.85 -11.36 -2.98
N GLN A 470 7.60 -12.60 -2.53
CA GLN A 470 8.47 -13.75 -2.81
C GLN A 470 8.35 -14.33 -4.22
N THR A 471 7.19 -14.17 -4.86
CA THR A 471 6.98 -14.67 -6.23
C THR A 471 6.13 -13.70 -7.03
N THR A 472 6.27 -13.70 -8.35
CA THR A 472 5.43 -12.86 -9.22
C THR A 472 3.94 -13.22 -9.08
N LYS A 473 3.60 -14.49 -8.85
CA LYS A 473 2.22 -14.95 -8.71
C LYS A 473 1.51 -14.34 -7.50
N ILE A 474 2.14 -14.36 -6.33
CA ILE A 474 1.53 -13.73 -5.14
C ILE A 474 1.55 -12.21 -5.22
N ALA A 475 2.55 -11.61 -5.89
CA ALA A 475 2.55 -10.18 -6.19
C ALA A 475 1.34 -9.77 -7.05
N VAL A 476 0.98 -10.59 -8.05
CA VAL A 476 -0.26 -10.43 -8.85
C VAL A 476 -1.51 -10.55 -7.98
N SER A 477 -1.59 -11.57 -7.12
CA SER A 477 -2.73 -11.75 -6.21
C SER A 477 -2.89 -10.59 -5.23
N PHE A 478 -1.79 -10.08 -4.69
CA PHE A 478 -1.76 -8.90 -3.82
C PHE A 478 -2.20 -7.64 -4.56
N ALA A 479 -1.67 -7.40 -5.78
CA ALA A 479 -2.05 -6.23 -6.56
C ALA A 479 -3.55 -6.23 -6.91
N GLN A 480 -4.12 -7.42 -7.11
CA GLN A 480 -5.56 -7.59 -7.31
C GLN A 480 -6.36 -7.36 -6.02
N SER A 481 -5.90 -7.88 -4.87
CA SER A 481 -6.60 -7.74 -3.58
C SER A 481 -6.65 -6.29 -3.10
N GLU A 482 -5.56 -5.54 -3.27
CA GLU A 482 -5.49 -4.12 -2.89
C GLU A 482 -6.09 -3.18 -3.93
N ASN A 483 -6.59 -3.73 -5.04
CA ASN A 483 -7.16 -2.96 -6.13
C ASN A 483 -6.23 -1.80 -6.58
N ILE A 484 -4.94 -2.12 -6.78
CA ILE A 484 -3.94 -1.20 -7.35
C ILE A 484 -3.82 -1.41 -8.87
N LEU A 485 -3.06 -0.56 -9.57
CA LEU A 485 -3.05 -0.55 -11.05
C LEU A 485 -2.46 -1.85 -11.63
N GLY A 486 -1.42 -2.38 -11.00
CA GLY A 486 -0.72 -3.55 -11.48
C GLY A 486 0.64 -3.75 -10.86
N ILE A 487 1.52 -4.45 -11.57
CA ILE A 487 2.86 -4.80 -11.12
C ILE A 487 3.93 -4.24 -12.06
N SER A 488 5.11 -4.01 -11.51
CA SER A 488 6.34 -3.76 -12.25
C SER A 488 7.33 -4.86 -11.88
N ALA A 489 7.46 -5.86 -12.75
CA ALA A 489 8.20 -7.08 -12.46
C ALA A 489 9.62 -7.06 -13.03
N HIS A 490 10.56 -7.70 -12.33
CA HIS A 490 11.92 -7.79 -12.80
C HIS A 490 12.00 -8.62 -14.10
N THR A 491 12.78 -8.11 -15.04
CA THR A 491 12.82 -8.65 -16.41
C THR A 491 13.37 -10.07 -16.47
N GLU A 492 14.31 -10.43 -15.58
CA GLU A 492 14.84 -11.79 -15.47
C GLU A 492 13.71 -12.82 -15.27
N GLU A 493 12.77 -12.55 -14.37
CA GLU A 493 11.66 -13.46 -14.08
C GLU A 493 10.69 -13.52 -15.27
N LEU A 494 10.33 -12.37 -15.82
CA LEU A 494 9.41 -12.32 -16.96
C LEU A 494 9.96 -13.06 -18.18
N LEU A 495 11.26 -12.95 -18.46
CA LEU A 495 11.89 -13.68 -19.56
C LEU A 495 11.90 -15.20 -19.34
N LYS A 496 12.00 -15.66 -18.08
CA LYS A 496 11.85 -17.08 -17.70
C LYS A 496 10.38 -17.55 -17.80
N HIS A 497 9.42 -16.65 -17.55
CA HIS A 497 7.98 -16.94 -17.44
C HIS A 497 7.11 -15.91 -18.18
N LEU A 498 7.24 -15.85 -19.51
CA LEU A 498 6.51 -14.88 -20.35
C LEU A 498 4.98 -14.94 -20.16
N ASN A 499 4.44 -16.10 -19.80
CA ASN A 499 3.01 -16.30 -19.52
C ASN A 499 2.50 -15.44 -18.36
N TYR A 500 3.35 -15.02 -17.42
CA TYR A 500 2.95 -14.17 -16.30
C TYR A 500 2.41 -12.81 -16.75
N ILE A 501 2.86 -12.30 -17.90
CA ILE A 501 2.33 -11.06 -18.48
C ILE A 501 0.84 -11.23 -18.80
N GLY A 502 0.49 -12.27 -19.56
CA GLY A 502 -0.89 -12.57 -19.93
C GLY A 502 -1.77 -12.94 -18.72
N GLU A 503 -1.22 -13.69 -17.76
CA GLU A 503 -1.94 -14.05 -16.52
C GLU A 503 -2.32 -12.81 -15.70
N ALA A 504 -1.38 -11.88 -15.48
CA ALA A 504 -1.66 -10.63 -14.76
C ALA A 504 -2.66 -9.75 -15.52
N GLN A 505 -2.51 -9.62 -16.84
CA GLN A 505 -3.44 -8.84 -17.67
C GLN A 505 -4.85 -9.44 -17.70
N SER A 506 -4.98 -10.77 -17.67
CA SER A 506 -6.28 -11.45 -17.57
C SER A 506 -7.02 -11.13 -16.26
N LYS A 507 -6.28 -10.73 -15.22
CA LYS A 507 -6.79 -10.27 -13.93
C LYS A 507 -7.02 -8.74 -13.89
N GLY A 508 -6.93 -8.06 -15.03
CA GLY A 508 -7.17 -6.62 -15.14
C GLY A 508 -6.01 -5.75 -14.64
N LEU A 509 -4.80 -6.31 -14.52
CA LEU A 509 -3.62 -5.59 -14.06
C LEU A 509 -2.75 -5.15 -15.24
N VAL A 510 -2.10 -4.00 -15.05
CA VAL A 510 -1.05 -3.50 -15.95
C VAL A 510 0.29 -4.16 -15.59
N VAL A 511 1.11 -4.48 -16.58
CA VAL A 511 2.43 -5.10 -16.35
C VAL A 511 3.54 -4.26 -16.95
N PHE A 512 4.41 -3.74 -16.08
CA PHE A 512 5.66 -3.12 -16.46
C PHE A 512 6.82 -4.10 -16.23
N SER A 513 7.93 -3.93 -16.94
CA SER A 513 9.20 -4.55 -16.58
C SER A 513 10.28 -3.55 -16.24
N TRP A 514 11.21 -3.96 -15.40
CA TRP A 514 12.42 -3.20 -15.04
C TRP A 514 13.64 -4.12 -14.91
N GLY A 515 14.82 -3.53 -14.78
CA GLY A 515 16.09 -4.23 -14.60
C GLY A 515 16.97 -4.23 -15.84
N ASP A 516 18.25 -4.56 -15.66
CA ASP A 516 19.29 -4.39 -16.69
C ASP A 516 19.01 -5.15 -17.99
N ASP A 517 18.29 -6.28 -17.91
CA ASP A 517 17.95 -7.09 -19.08
C ASP A 517 17.03 -6.34 -20.05
N ASN A 518 16.31 -5.30 -19.61
CA ASN A 518 15.56 -4.41 -20.50
C ASN A 518 16.46 -3.53 -21.36
N ASN A 519 17.75 -3.34 -21.05
CA ASN A 519 18.65 -2.58 -21.90
C ASN A 519 19.02 -3.33 -23.20
N ASP A 520 18.78 -4.65 -23.26
CA ASP A 520 18.90 -5.44 -24.48
C ASP A 520 17.68 -5.28 -25.40
N HIS A 521 17.93 -4.97 -26.67
CA HIS A 521 16.87 -4.69 -27.65
C HIS A 521 16.01 -5.93 -27.96
N GLU A 522 16.61 -7.13 -28.01
CA GLU A 522 15.87 -8.35 -28.30
C GLU A 522 14.97 -8.77 -27.14
N ASN A 523 15.41 -8.56 -25.90
CA ASN A 523 14.56 -8.75 -24.72
C ASN A 523 13.36 -7.82 -24.75
N ARG A 524 13.56 -6.51 -25.03
CA ARG A 524 12.43 -5.58 -25.19
C ARG A 524 11.49 -6.00 -26.31
N ARG A 525 12.00 -6.52 -27.43
CA ARG A 525 11.17 -7.04 -28.53
C ARG A 525 10.29 -8.20 -28.06
N LYS A 526 10.88 -9.21 -27.40
CA LYS A 526 10.14 -10.37 -26.86
C LYS A 526 9.04 -9.94 -25.89
N LEU A 527 9.33 -9.01 -24.98
CA LEU A 527 8.33 -8.51 -24.02
C LEU A 527 7.18 -7.78 -24.72
N ARG A 528 7.47 -6.97 -25.76
CA ARG A 528 6.43 -6.31 -26.58
C ARG A 528 5.57 -7.30 -27.34
N GLU A 529 6.15 -8.37 -27.87
CA GLU A 529 5.41 -9.45 -28.54
C GLU A 529 4.44 -10.17 -27.59
N GLN A 530 4.75 -10.22 -26.30
CA GLN A 530 3.87 -10.74 -25.25
C GLN A 530 2.86 -9.69 -24.74
N GLY A 531 2.86 -8.47 -25.28
CA GLY A 531 1.89 -7.44 -24.96
C GLY A 531 2.16 -6.67 -23.66
N ILE A 532 3.42 -6.59 -23.21
CA ILE A 532 3.78 -5.81 -22.02
C ILE A 532 3.30 -4.34 -22.11
N ASP A 533 2.89 -3.75 -20.99
CA ASP A 533 2.31 -2.40 -20.95
C ASP A 533 3.37 -1.29 -20.80
N GLY A 534 4.49 -1.58 -20.13
CA GLY A 534 5.57 -0.61 -19.90
C GLY A 534 6.94 -1.26 -19.79
N LEU A 535 7.96 -0.54 -20.24
CA LEU A 535 9.36 -0.95 -20.23
C LEU A 535 10.19 0.16 -19.59
N ILE A 536 10.79 -0.13 -18.43
CA ILE A 536 11.69 0.79 -17.72
C ILE A 536 13.13 0.40 -18.04
N TYR A 537 13.88 1.30 -18.67
CA TYR A 537 15.27 1.06 -19.11
C TYR A 537 16.07 2.34 -19.30
N ASP A 538 17.40 2.23 -19.35
CA ASP A 538 18.29 3.40 -19.38
C ASP A 538 18.30 4.09 -20.77
N ARG A 539 18.42 3.29 -21.85
CA ARG A 539 18.59 3.79 -23.24
C ARG A 539 18.03 2.92 -24.36
#